data_AF-A0A3P7EC78-F1
#
_entry.id   AF-A0A3P7EC78-F1
#
_cell.length_a   1.000
_cell.length_b   1.000
_cell.length_c   1.000
_cell.angle_alpha   90.00
_cell.angle_beta   90.00
_cell.angle_gamma   90.00
#
_symmetry.space_group_name_H-M   'P 1'
#
loop_
_entity.id
_entity.type
_entity.pdbx_description
1 polymer ?
#
loop_
_entity_poly.entity_id
_entity_poly.type
_entity_poly.pdbx_seq_one_letter_code
_entity_poly.pdbx_strand_id
1 'polypeptide(L)'
;MSFILFYYLLYCHCRELKRAKEGQAHDYPNGIPECGTDALRFALMNYTSQCRDINLDVLRIQGYRFFCNKIWQASRFTLMQLRNNFAPTEKFVLPGECSTLDRWILSRLSYAVESCNSGMCNYQFNRVTTALYNFWLYEFCDIYIEGCKPVLAGSGNPNGAEIVRKVLFECVETGLRLLSPFMPFITEELWQRLPSRISKEESESICVVAYPEAEQYAFRDETLENQVAHAMHIVRAVRSLRSDYGLTAKVKTERHWFAKLTISVYVAFENSSEVSLLTADKVEQLPSDSVQLVVSATCMISLPLEGIINVPKEIARLTDKEEKVIAQLQKLEETVSSPSYNKVPLGIRNNNAEKRALLLAESKHLKEAIIALENSLA
;
A
#
# COMPACT_ATOMS: atom_id res chain seq x y z
N MET A 1 23.82 16.97 -4.83
CA MET A 1 24.29 15.85 -5.67
C MET A 1 25.64 16.14 -6.30
N SER A 2 25.87 17.36 -6.82
CA SER A 2 27.18 17.79 -7.31
C SER A 2 28.31 17.52 -6.32
N PHE A 3 28.13 17.77 -5.02
CA PHE A 3 29.18 17.61 -4.00
C PHE A 3 29.65 16.16 -3.75
N ILE A 4 28.76 15.15 -3.83
CA ILE A 4 29.12 13.74 -3.57
C ILE A 4 29.78 13.11 -4.81
N LEU A 5 29.29 13.44 -6.02
CA LEU A 5 30.01 13.09 -7.25
C LEU A 5 31.35 13.83 -7.34
N PHE A 6 31.43 15.08 -6.87
CA PHE A 6 32.69 15.84 -6.84
C PHE A 6 33.74 15.12 -5.98
N TYR A 7 33.36 14.57 -4.82
CA TYR A 7 34.30 13.87 -3.94
C TYR A 7 34.85 12.58 -4.56
N TYR A 8 34.02 11.80 -5.28
CA TYR A 8 34.50 10.61 -6.02
C TYR A 8 35.32 10.97 -7.27
N LEU A 9 35.00 12.09 -7.94
CA LEU A 9 35.74 12.58 -9.11
C LEU A 9 37.09 13.23 -8.72
N LEU A 10 37.22 13.80 -7.52
CA LEU A 10 38.46 14.43 -7.05
C LEU A 10 39.57 13.42 -6.72
N TYR A 11 39.22 12.17 -6.39
CA TYR A 11 40.17 11.10 -6.08
C TYR A 11 40.35 10.08 -7.22
N CYS A 12 39.60 10.21 -8.31
CA CYS A 12 39.76 9.35 -9.49
C CYS A 12 41.10 9.62 -10.19
N HIS A 13 41.85 8.56 -10.48
CA HIS A 13 43.03 8.65 -11.34
C HIS A 13 42.63 9.21 -12.72
N CYS A 14 43.50 9.96 -13.42
CA CYS A 14 43.13 10.66 -14.68
C CYS A 14 42.44 9.78 -15.74
N ARG A 15 42.75 8.47 -15.77
CA ARG A 15 42.09 7.49 -16.64
C ARG A 15 40.66 7.18 -16.23
N GLU A 16 40.38 7.11 -14.94
CA GLU A 16 39.05 6.87 -14.38
C GLU A 16 38.17 8.10 -14.56
N LEU A 17 38.74 9.31 -14.42
CA LEU A 17 38.02 10.56 -14.68
C LEU A 17 37.45 10.63 -16.09
N LYS A 18 38.24 10.21 -17.11
CA LYS A 18 37.77 10.21 -18.50
C LYS A 18 36.61 9.22 -18.70
N ARG A 19 36.77 7.99 -18.20
CA ARG A 19 35.71 6.96 -18.23
C ARG A 19 34.45 7.40 -17.50
N ALA A 20 34.59 8.05 -16.34
CA ALA A 20 33.46 8.54 -15.54
C ALA A 20 32.71 9.67 -16.26
N LYS A 21 33.42 10.60 -16.91
CA LYS A 21 32.79 11.65 -17.74
C LYS A 21 32.03 11.09 -18.94
N GLU A 22 32.62 10.10 -19.63
CA GLU A 22 31.99 9.41 -20.75
C GLU A 22 30.73 8.65 -20.30
N GLY A 23 30.82 7.90 -19.20
CA GLY A 23 29.66 7.21 -18.61
C GLY A 23 28.57 8.17 -18.15
N GLN A 24 28.93 9.27 -17.47
CA GLN A 24 27.96 10.29 -17.05
C GLN A 24 27.23 10.92 -18.24
N ALA A 25 27.94 11.23 -19.34
CA ALA A 25 27.33 11.79 -20.54
C ALA A 25 26.42 10.78 -21.26
N HIS A 26 26.77 9.49 -21.22
CA HIS A 26 25.95 8.42 -21.78
C HIS A 26 24.66 8.20 -20.97
N ASP A 27 24.79 8.09 -19.64
CA ASP A 27 23.66 7.76 -18.76
C ASP A 27 22.75 8.96 -18.50
N TYR A 28 23.32 10.17 -18.47
CA TYR A 28 22.62 11.43 -18.19
C TYR A 28 22.92 12.47 -19.28
N PRO A 29 22.43 12.27 -20.53
CA PRO A 29 22.71 13.18 -21.64
C PRO A 29 22.24 14.61 -21.38
N ASN A 30 21.21 14.79 -20.55
CA ASN A 30 20.66 16.08 -20.14
C ASN A 30 21.18 16.55 -18.77
N GLY A 31 22.19 15.89 -18.21
CA GLY A 31 22.69 16.12 -16.86
C GLY A 31 21.91 15.36 -15.79
N ILE A 32 22.46 15.36 -14.57
CA ILE A 32 21.85 14.71 -13.41
C ILE A 32 20.70 15.58 -12.90
N PRO A 33 19.45 15.08 -12.82
CA PRO A 33 18.33 15.86 -12.31
C PRO A 33 18.56 16.28 -10.85
N GLU A 34 18.13 17.50 -10.52
CA GLU A 34 18.11 17.97 -9.14
C GLU A 34 17.09 17.15 -8.35
N CYS A 35 17.54 16.33 -7.40
CA CYS A 35 16.62 15.47 -6.63
C CYS A 35 16.26 16.04 -5.25
N GLY A 36 17.02 17.01 -4.74
CA GLY A 36 16.90 17.51 -3.37
C GLY A 36 17.70 16.70 -2.34
N THR A 37 18.05 17.35 -1.22
CA THR A 37 18.93 16.75 -0.19
C THR A 37 18.24 15.62 0.57
N ASP A 38 16.98 15.79 0.97
CA ASP A 38 16.23 14.76 1.70
C ASP A 38 16.04 13.49 0.88
N ALA A 39 15.71 13.62 -0.41
CA ALA A 39 15.59 12.48 -1.31
C ALA A 39 16.91 11.71 -1.44
N LEU A 40 18.04 12.42 -1.54
CA LEU A 40 19.37 11.82 -1.60
C LEU A 40 19.73 11.11 -0.28
N ARG A 41 19.49 11.75 0.87
CA ARG A 41 19.72 11.14 2.18
C ARG A 41 18.90 9.86 2.35
N PHE A 42 17.60 9.94 2.09
CA PHE A 42 16.70 8.79 2.22
C PHE A 42 17.11 7.64 1.29
N ALA A 43 17.54 7.95 0.05
CA ALA A 43 18.06 6.95 -0.86
C ALA A 43 19.29 6.23 -0.32
N LEU A 44 20.30 6.98 0.13
CA LEU A 44 21.55 6.43 0.67
C LEU A 44 21.29 5.56 1.90
N MET A 45 20.40 6.00 2.80
CA MET A 45 20.01 5.22 3.97
C MET A 45 19.22 3.95 3.61
N ASN A 46 18.51 3.96 2.49
CA ASN A 46 17.86 2.75 1.98
C ASN A 46 18.85 1.77 1.32
N TYR A 47 19.91 2.28 0.69
CA TYR A 47 20.97 1.45 0.09
C TYR A 47 21.83 0.69 1.10
N THR A 48 21.75 0.97 2.40
CA THR A 48 22.59 0.32 3.43
C THR A 48 22.37 -1.19 3.54
N SER A 49 21.36 -1.76 2.89
CA SER A 49 21.23 -3.22 2.74
C SER A 49 22.34 -3.84 1.88
N GLN A 50 22.98 -3.04 1.02
CA GLN A 50 24.09 -3.45 0.17
C GLN A 50 25.40 -3.23 0.96
N CYS A 51 25.86 -4.24 1.70
CA CYS A 51 26.97 -4.12 2.65
C CYS A 51 28.36 -3.81 2.02
N ARG A 52 28.49 -3.75 0.69
CA ARG A 52 29.80 -3.57 0.04
C ARG A 52 29.78 -2.41 -0.96
N ASP A 53 28.98 -2.54 -2.00
CA ASP A 53 28.93 -1.56 -3.09
C ASP A 53 27.52 -0.99 -3.21
N ILE A 54 27.40 0.35 -3.19
CA ILE A 54 26.14 1.05 -3.47
C ILE A 54 26.11 1.34 -4.96
N ASN A 55 25.23 0.66 -5.68
CA ASN A 55 24.91 1.06 -7.06
C ASN A 55 23.93 2.24 -7.02
N LEU A 56 24.47 3.46 -7.04
CA LEU A 56 23.70 4.69 -6.93
C LEU A 56 22.88 4.93 -8.21
N ASP A 57 21.60 4.61 -8.16
CA ASP A 57 20.65 4.87 -9.24
C ASP A 57 19.98 6.23 -9.04
N VAL A 58 20.27 7.17 -9.93
CA VAL A 58 19.70 8.52 -9.89
C VAL A 58 18.18 8.51 -10.12
N LEU A 59 17.65 7.56 -10.91
CA LEU A 59 16.20 7.42 -11.11
C LEU A 59 15.51 7.01 -9.81
N ARG A 60 16.17 6.19 -8.98
CA ARG A 60 15.68 5.86 -7.65
C ARG A 60 15.61 7.08 -6.74
N ILE A 61 16.63 7.95 -6.79
CA ILE A 61 16.68 9.19 -6.01
C ILE A 61 15.60 10.16 -6.48
N GLN A 62 15.36 10.24 -7.80
CA GLN A 62 14.24 10.98 -8.37
C GLN A 62 12.88 10.42 -7.87
N GLY A 63 12.74 9.10 -7.74
CA GLY A 63 11.59 8.47 -7.08
C GLY A 63 11.36 9.00 -5.66
N TYR A 64 12.42 9.15 -4.87
CA TYR A 64 12.30 9.72 -3.52
C TYR A 64 12.00 11.24 -3.53
N ARG A 65 12.36 11.98 -4.59
CA ARG A 65 11.87 13.36 -4.76
C ARG A 65 10.34 13.39 -4.89
N PHE A 66 9.76 12.46 -5.65
CA PHE A 66 8.30 12.35 -5.74
C PHE A 66 7.67 11.91 -4.42
N PHE A 67 8.35 11.06 -3.65
CA PHE A 67 7.94 10.71 -2.30
C PHE A 67 7.91 11.94 -1.36
N CYS A 68 8.94 12.80 -1.37
CA CYS A 68 8.92 14.08 -0.64
C CYS A 68 7.70 14.93 -1.03
N ASN A 69 7.39 15.05 -2.32
CA ASN A 69 6.21 15.77 -2.78
C ASN A 69 4.90 15.12 -2.28
N LYS A 70 4.83 13.78 -2.19
CA LYS A 70 3.67 13.07 -1.62
C LYS A 70 3.48 13.41 -0.13
N ILE A 71 4.56 13.42 0.66
CA ILE A 71 4.53 13.82 2.08
C ILE A 71 4.03 15.26 2.22
N TRP A 72 4.52 16.18 1.38
CA TRP A 72 4.07 17.57 1.34
C TRP A 72 2.57 17.67 1.07
N GLN A 73 2.07 16.97 0.04
CA GLN A 73 0.63 17.01 -0.30
C GLN A 73 -0.25 16.40 0.79
N ALA A 74 0.18 15.30 1.42
CA ALA A 74 -0.54 14.66 2.52
C ALA A 74 -0.59 15.54 3.78
N SER A 75 0.52 16.21 4.10
CA SER A 75 0.60 17.15 5.21
C SER A 75 -0.25 18.40 4.97
N ARG A 76 -0.20 18.95 3.74
CA ARG A 76 -1.06 20.06 3.32
C ARG A 76 -2.54 19.68 3.35
N PHE A 77 -2.90 18.49 2.87
CA PHE A 77 -4.27 17.98 2.98
C PHE A 77 -4.72 17.95 4.43
N THR A 78 -3.90 17.37 5.31
CA THR A 78 -4.19 17.30 6.75
C THR A 78 -4.40 18.69 7.33
N LEU A 79 -3.47 19.63 7.12
CA LEU A 79 -3.60 21.02 7.56
C LEU A 79 -4.90 21.69 7.09
N MET A 80 -5.36 21.45 5.86
CA MET A 80 -6.64 21.98 5.39
C MET A 80 -7.85 21.40 6.13
N GLN A 81 -7.76 20.16 6.63
CA GLN A 81 -8.82 19.51 7.39
C GLN A 81 -8.81 19.91 8.88
N LEU A 82 -7.62 20.21 9.41
CA LEU A 82 -7.43 20.80 10.74
C LEU A 82 -7.91 22.25 10.70
N ARG A 83 -9.21 22.45 10.94
CA ARG A 83 -9.81 23.80 11.08
C ARG A 83 -9.03 24.62 12.12
N ASN A 84 -9.16 25.95 12.10
CA ASN A 84 -8.44 26.87 13.00
C ASN A 84 -8.58 26.58 14.51
N ASN A 85 -9.63 25.85 14.92
CA ASN A 85 -9.91 25.54 16.32
C ASN A 85 -9.40 24.15 16.76
N PHE A 86 -8.65 23.45 15.91
CA PHE A 86 -8.10 22.14 16.26
C PHE A 86 -6.99 22.30 17.30
N ALA A 87 -7.24 21.82 18.52
CA ALA A 87 -6.27 21.76 19.60
C ALA A 87 -5.88 20.29 19.83
N PRO A 88 -4.65 19.88 19.46
CA PRO A 88 -4.20 18.52 19.72
C PRO A 88 -4.05 18.28 21.22
N THR A 89 -4.41 17.07 21.66
CA THR A 89 -4.17 16.62 23.03
C THR A 89 -2.70 16.22 23.20
N GLU A 90 -2.13 16.42 24.39
CA GLU A 90 -0.74 16.04 24.69
C GLU A 90 -0.49 14.54 24.42
N LYS A 91 -1.40 13.69 24.88
CA LYS A 91 -1.43 12.25 24.56
C LYS A 91 -2.63 11.93 23.69
N PHE A 92 -2.41 11.22 22.59
CA PHE A 92 -3.49 10.70 21.77
C PHE A 92 -4.24 9.61 22.54
N VAL A 93 -5.56 9.74 22.61
CA VAL A 93 -6.46 8.72 23.17
C VAL A 93 -7.36 8.25 22.05
N LEU A 94 -7.30 6.95 21.75
CA LEU A 94 -8.14 6.33 20.72
C LEU A 94 -9.63 6.60 21.03
N PRO A 95 -10.34 7.34 20.16
CA PRO A 95 -11.77 7.56 20.34
C PRO A 95 -12.56 6.25 20.28
N GLY A 96 -13.51 6.05 21.21
CA GLY A 96 -14.32 4.81 21.26
C GLY A 96 -15.19 4.56 20.02
N GLU A 97 -15.58 5.63 19.31
CA GLU A 97 -16.38 5.57 18.08
C GLU A 97 -15.52 5.53 16.79
N CYS A 98 -14.23 5.19 16.88
CA CYS A 98 -13.35 5.12 15.72
C CYS A 98 -13.85 4.14 14.65
N SER A 99 -13.82 4.58 13.39
CA SER A 99 -14.15 3.70 12.28
C SER A 99 -13.15 2.54 12.17
N THR A 100 -13.54 1.48 11.46
CA THR A 100 -12.64 0.37 11.14
C THR A 100 -11.38 0.85 10.41
N LEU A 101 -11.51 1.86 9.54
CA LEU A 101 -10.40 2.43 8.79
C LEU A 101 -9.47 3.26 9.70
N ASP A 102 -10.01 4.01 10.67
CA ASP A 102 -9.22 4.76 11.66
C ASP A 102 -8.39 3.83 12.56
N ARG A 103 -9.01 2.76 13.05
CA ARG A 103 -8.31 1.74 13.86
C ARG A 103 -7.21 1.06 13.06
N TRP A 104 -7.50 0.76 11.79
CA TRP A 104 -6.52 0.14 10.90
C TRP A 104 -5.29 1.03 10.67
N ILE A 105 -5.47 2.32 10.35
CA ILE A 105 -4.32 3.19 10.10
C ILE A 105 -3.48 3.41 11.37
N LEU A 106 -4.10 3.45 12.55
CA LEU A 106 -3.38 3.55 13.82
C LEU A 106 -2.58 2.27 14.13
N SER A 107 -3.13 1.10 13.79
CA SER A 107 -2.39 -0.17 13.85
C SER A 107 -1.19 -0.19 12.91
N ARG A 108 -1.33 0.37 11.70
CA ARG A 108 -0.22 0.53 10.74
C ARG A 108 0.82 1.55 11.19
N LEU A 109 0.39 2.67 11.79
CA LEU A 109 1.28 3.65 12.41
C LEU A 109 2.10 3.00 13.53
N SER A 110 1.46 2.22 14.39
CA SER A 110 2.12 1.44 15.44
C SER A 110 3.21 0.50 14.87
N TYR A 111 2.87 -0.26 13.81
CA TYR A 111 3.84 -1.10 13.10
C TYR A 111 5.02 -0.30 12.54
N ALA A 112 4.76 0.90 11.99
CA ALA A 112 5.80 1.78 11.48
C ALA A 112 6.73 2.25 12.61
N VAL A 113 6.18 2.66 13.76
CA VAL A 113 6.97 3.05 14.94
C VAL A 113 7.80 1.88 15.44
N GLU A 114 7.23 0.69 15.63
CA GLU A 114 7.95 -0.52 16.05
C GLU A 114 9.09 -0.88 15.08
N SER A 115 8.80 -0.84 13.78
CA SER A 115 9.77 -1.16 12.73
C SER A 115 10.90 -0.13 12.65
N CYS A 116 10.59 1.16 12.86
CA CYS A 116 11.58 2.22 12.91
C CYS A 116 12.47 2.07 14.14
N ASN A 117 11.91 1.89 15.34
CA ASN A 117 12.67 1.69 16.57
C ASN A 117 13.58 0.46 16.47
N SER A 118 13.04 -0.69 16.08
CA SER A 118 13.84 -1.91 15.86
C SER A 118 14.93 -1.70 14.79
N GLY A 119 14.61 -1.02 13.68
CA GLY A 119 15.57 -0.72 12.63
C GLY A 119 16.69 0.21 13.09
N MET A 120 16.37 1.23 13.88
CA MET A 120 17.33 2.18 14.44
C MET A 120 18.25 1.50 15.47
N CYS A 121 17.71 0.72 16.42
CA CYS A 121 18.51 0.00 17.42
C CYS A 121 19.48 -1.02 16.79
N ASN A 122 19.09 -1.64 15.67
CA ASN A 122 19.90 -2.65 14.99
C ASN A 122 20.73 -2.10 13.81
N TYR A 123 20.80 -0.78 13.63
CA TYR A 123 21.49 -0.12 12.50
C TYR A 123 20.99 -0.58 11.11
N GLN A 124 19.75 -1.07 11.03
CA GLN A 124 19.08 -1.53 9.81
C GLN A 124 18.27 -0.40 9.18
N PHE A 125 18.96 0.65 8.72
CA PHE A 125 18.31 1.86 8.17
C PHE A 125 17.47 1.60 6.91
N ASN A 126 17.79 0.56 6.14
CA ASN A 126 16.97 0.11 5.03
C ASN A 126 15.57 -0.36 5.49
N ARG A 127 15.47 -0.98 6.67
CA ARG A 127 14.20 -1.39 7.27
C ARG A 127 13.37 -0.17 7.67
N VAL A 128 14.01 0.82 8.28
CA VAL A 128 13.38 2.08 8.70
C VAL A 128 12.81 2.83 7.49
N THR A 129 13.64 3.05 6.48
CA THR A 129 13.21 3.73 5.24
C THR A 129 12.10 2.97 4.51
N THR A 130 12.15 1.63 4.48
CA THR A 130 11.08 0.81 3.88
C THR A 130 9.77 0.92 4.64
N ALA A 131 9.82 0.87 5.99
CA ALA A 131 8.63 1.02 6.83
C ALA A 131 7.98 2.40 6.64
N LEU A 132 8.78 3.47 6.63
CA LEU A 132 8.30 4.83 6.42
C LEU A 132 7.73 5.05 5.02
N TYR A 133 8.39 4.52 3.99
CA TYR A 133 7.91 4.60 2.63
C TYR A 133 6.55 3.91 2.47
N ASN A 134 6.41 2.70 3.03
CA ASN A 134 5.16 1.94 2.98
C ASN A 134 4.03 2.64 3.74
N PHE A 135 4.31 3.14 4.95
CA PHE A 135 3.33 3.86 5.76
C PHE A 135 2.82 5.10 5.04
N TRP A 136 3.72 5.99 4.62
CA TRP A 136 3.31 7.23 3.99
C TRP A 136 2.61 7.02 2.64
N LEU A 137 3.17 6.18 1.76
CA LEU A 137 2.66 6.03 0.40
C LEU A 137 1.44 5.12 0.35
N TYR A 138 1.59 3.86 0.74
CA TYR A 138 0.58 2.84 0.49
C TYR A 138 -0.52 2.81 1.54
N GLU A 139 -0.22 3.13 2.79
CA GLU A 139 -1.16 2.98 3.89
C GLU A 139 -1.89 4.29 4.18
N PHE A 140 -1.13 5.36 4.36
CA PHE A 140 -1.68 6.67 4.68
C PHE A 140 -2.26 7.37 3.46
N CYS A 141 -1.47 7.59 2.41
CA CYS A 141 -1.95 8.34 1.25
C CYS A 141 -2.94 7.56 0.38
N ASP A 142 -2.59 6.35 -0.03
CA ASP A 142 -3.37 5.61 -1.03
C ASP A 142 -4.65 4.98 -0.47
N ILE A 143 -4.68 4.70 0.85
CA ILE A 143 -5.82 4.04 1.51
C ILE A 143 -6.50 5.00 2.47
N TYR A 144 -5.82 5.48 3.52
CA TYR A 144 -6.48 6.22 4.60
C TYR A 144 -7.02 7.58 4.14
N ILE A 145 -6.20 8.41 3.49
CA ILE A 145 -6.61 9.72 2.98
C ILE A 145 -7.76 9.57 1.97
N GLU A 146 -7.65 8.62 1.04
CA GLU A 146 -8.72 8.38 0.06
C GLU A 146 -10.01 7.92 0.75
N GLY A 147 -9.90 7.04 1.74
CA GLY A 147 -11.04 6.47 2.44
C GLY A 147 -11.71 7.40 3.46
N CYS A 148 -11.02 8.42 3.96
CA CYS A 148 -11.57 9.36 4.93
C CYS A 148 -12.21 10.61 4.28
N LYS A 149 -11.92 10.89 3.00
CA LYS A 149 -12.54 12.00 2.23
C LYS A 149 -14.09 12.03 2.29
N PRO A 150 -14.83 10.91 2.15
CA PRO A 150 -16.29 10.93 2.26
C PRO A 150 -16.77 11.42 3.64
N VAL A 151 -16.15 10.90 4.70
CA VAL A 151 -16.46 11.28 6.10
C VAL A 151 -16.19 12.77 6.32
N LEU A 152 -15.09 13.29 5.77
CA LEU A 152 -14.74 14.71 5.85
C LEU A 152 -15.65 15.61 5.01
N ALA A 153 -16.21 15.11 3.90
CA ALA A 153 -17.14 15.82 3.03
C ALA A 153 -18.56 15.97 3.64
N GLY A 154 -18.82 15.35 4.80
CA GLY A 154 -20.09 15.47 5.53
C GLY A 154 -21.08 14.35 5.26
N SER A 155 -20.66 13.22 4.66
CA SER A 155 -21.53 12.07 4.38
C SER A 155 -21.75 11.16 5.59
N GLY A 156 -21.63 11.66 6.83
CA GLY A 156 -21.66 10.82 8.03
C GLY A 156 -21.90 11.56 9.35
N ASN A 157 -21.75 10.84 10.46
CA ASN A 157 -21.87 11.36 11.82
C ASN A 157 -20.88 12.54 12.02
N PRO A 158 -21.31 13.72 12.52
CA PRO A 158 -20.41 14.85 12.78
C PRO A 158 -19.22 14.50 13.68
N ASN A 159 -19.40 13.59 14.65
CA ASN A 159 -18.31 13.09 15.49
C ASN A 159 -17.23 12.38 14.66
N GLY A 160 -17.62 11.68 13.59
CA GLY A 160 -16.71 10.97 12.70
C GLY A 160 -15.68 11.89 12.06
N ALA A 161 -16.09 13.09 11.63
CA ALA A 161 -15.17 14.04 11.04
C ALA A 161 -14.14 14.59 12.05
N GLU A 162 -14.53 14.75 13.32
CA GLU A 162 -13.58 15.15 14.38
C GLU A 162 -12.60 14.04 14.73
N ILE A 163 -13.05 12.79 14.78
CA ILE A 163 -12.20 11.62 14.99
C ILE A 163 -11.17 11.51 13.86
N VAL A 164 -11.61 11.60 12.60
CA VAL A 164 -10.71 11.57 11.43
C VAL A 164 -9.65 12.68 11.50
N ARG A 165 -10.02 13.90 11.92
CA ARG A 165 -9.04 15.00 12.09
C ARG A 165 -7.97 14.66 13.13
N LYS A 166 -8.37 14.09 14.27
CA LYS A 166 -7.42 13.65 15.32
C LYS A 166 -6.48 12.57 14.80
N VAL A 167 -7.01 11.58 14.07
CA VAL A 167 -6.21 10.48 13.50
C VAL A 167 -5.28 10.96 12.40
N LEU A 168 -5.74 11.86 11.52
CA LEU A 168 -4.90 12.50 10.50
C LEU A 168 -3.73 13.26 11.13
N PHE A 169 -4.01 14.07 12.16
CA PHE A 169 -2.97 14.79 12.89
C PHE A 169 -1.95 13.81 13.50
N GLU A 170 -2.42 12.77 14.19
CA GLU A 170 -1.55 11.79 14.85
C GLU A 170 -0.63 11.07 13.85
N CYS A 171 -1.17 10.69 12.69
CA CYS A 171 -0.41 10.03 11.63
C CYS A 171 0.66 10.94 11.02
N VAL A 172 0.31 12.20 10.73
CA VAL A 172 1.25 13.16 10.11
C VAL A 172 2.31 13.59 11.11
N GLU A 173 1.94 13.99 12.32
CA GLU A 173 2.88 14.46 13.33
C GLU A 173 3.90 13.37 13.68
N THR A 174 3.42 12.15 13.95
CA THR A 174 4.29 11.01 14.26
C THR A 174 5.12 10.60 13.06
N GLY A 175 4.51 10.53 11.87
CA GLY A 175 5.21 10.18 10.63
C GLY A 175 6.33 11.16 10.28
N LEU A 176 6.16 12.47 10.55
CA LEU A 176 7.19 13.48 10.34
C LEU A 176 8.34 13.32 11.34
N ARG A 177 8.04 13.07 12.63
CA ARG A 177 9.09 12.80 13.63
C ARG A 177 9.88 11.53 13.33
N LEU A 178 9.22 10.47 12.88
CA LEU A 178 9.92 9.25 12.47
C LEU A 178 10.86 9.50 11.27
N LEU A 179 10.45 10.34 10.32
CA LEU A 179 11.22 10.70 9.12
C LEU A 179 12.38 11.67 9.40
N SER A 180 12.33 12.46 10.47
CA SER A 180 13.25 13.60 10.67
C SER A 180 14.74 13.24 10.64
N PRO A 181 15.22 12.09 11.14
CA PRO A 181 16.64 11.74 11.02
C PRO A 181 17.10 11.53 9.57
N PHE A 182 16.16 11.16 8.68
CA PHE A 182 16.42 10.82 7.28
C PHE A 182 16.15 12.00 6.35
N MET A 183 15.10 12.77 6.61
CA MET A 183 14.62 13.89 5.80
C MET A 183 14.45 15.18 6.62
N PRO A 184 15.54 15.74 7.18
CA PRO A 184 15.46 16.81 8.15
C PRO A 184 14.84 18.11 7.63
N PHE A 185 15.01 18.45 6.34
CA PHE A 185 14.57 19.77 5.85
C PHE A 185 13.06 19.83 5.62
N ILE A 186 12.51 18.85 4.90
CA ILE A 186 11.07 18.79 4.63
C ILE A 186 10.26 18.51 5.89
N THR A 187 10.78 17.69 6.81
CA THR A 187 10.07 17.36 8.05
C THR A 187 10.00 18.54 8.99
N GLU A 188 11.09 19.30 9.15
CA GLU A 188 11.10 20.54 9.92
C GLU A 188 10.07 21.55 9.37
N GLU A 189 10.13 21.82 8.05
CA GLU A 189 9.23 22.77 7.39
C GLU A 189 7.75 22.40 7.55
N LEU A 190 7.42 21.11 7.45
CA LEU A 190 6.05 20.63 7.58
C LEU A 190 5.58 20.57 9.03
N TRP A 191 6.44 20.16 9.95
CA TRP A 191 6.09 19.99 11.36
C TRP A 191 5.85 21.34 12.04
N GLN A 192 6.64 22.37 11.72
CA GLN A 192 6.43 23.75 12.20
C GLN A 192 5.08 24.36 11.78
N ARG A 193 4.43 23.82 10.73
CA ARG A 193 3.10 24.28 10.29
C ARG A 193 1.96 23.59 11.03
N LEU A 194 2.22 22.46 11.67
CA LEU A 194 1.21 21.75 12.44
C LEU A 194 0.89 22.49 13.75
N PRO A 195 -0.35 22.41 14.25
CA PRO A 195 -0.65 22.83 15.61
C PRO A 195 0.24 22.07 16.61
N SER A 196 0.92 22.79 17.52
CA SER A 196 1.75 22.15 18.54
C SER A 196 0.87 21.48 19.61
N ARG A 197 1.23 20.26 20.01
CA ARG A 197 0.69 19.57 21.21
C ARG A 197 1.51 19.85 22.48
N ILE A 198 2.69 20.41 22.31
CA ILE A 198 3.68 20.62 23.38
C ILE A 198 3.81 22.13 23.63
N SER A 199 4.24 22.51 24.82
CA SER A 199 4.60 23.90 25.12
C SER A 199 5.60 24.44 24.09
N LYS A 200 5.55 25.75 23.83
CA LYS A 200 6.43 26.41 22.84
C LYS A 200 7.92 26.16 23.08
N GLU A 201 8.31 25.91 24.32
CA GLU A 201 9.70 25.72 24.75
C GLU A 201 10.25 24.36 24.30
N GLU A 202 9.43 23.32 24.29
CA GLU A 202 9.83 21.99 23.80
C GLU A 202 9.62 21.84 22.29
N SER A 203 8.85 22.76 21.67
CA SER A 203 8.47 22.69 20.26
C SER A 203 9.33 23.56 19.32
N GLU A 204 10.57 23.88 19.69
CA GLU A 204 11.42 24.77 18.88
C GLU A 204 11.79 24.15 17.53
N SER A 205 12.10 22.86 17.49
CA SER A 205 12.47 22.13 16.28
C SER A 205 12.10 20.66 16.38
N ILE A 206 11.77 20.03 15.24
CA ILE A 206 11.53 18.59 15.19
C ILE A 206 12.78 17.78 15.56
N CYS A 207 13.96 18.39 15.49
CA CYS A 207 15.24 17.76 15.82
C CYS A 207 15.49 17.60 17.32
N VAL A 208 14.78 18.35 18.18
CA VAL A 208 14.95 18.31 19.65
C VAL A 208 13.77 17.65 20.37
N VAL A 209 12.65 17.46 19.68
CA VAL A 209 11.48 16.74 20.20
C VAL A 209 11.76 15.24 20.33
N ALA A 210 11.16 14.62 21.34
CA ALA A 210 11.27 13.18 21.59
C ALA A 210 10.84 12.33 20.38
N TYR A 211 11.69 11.35 20.03
CA TYR A 211 11.40 10.38 19.00
C TYR A 211 10.20 9.48 19.42
N PRO A 212 9.31 9.08 18.49
CA PRO A 212 8.19 8.20 18.81
C PRO A 212 8.68 6.82 19.30
N GLU A 213 8.28 6.43 20.51
CA GLU A 213 8.60 5.14 21.12
C GLU A 213 7.43 4.16 21.00
N ALA A 214 7.71 2.86 20.81
CA ALA A 214 6.69 1.85 20.51
C ALA A 214 5.60 1.75 21.60
N GLU A 215 5.96 1.94 22.88
CA GLU A 215 5.06 1.89 24.02
C GLU A 215 3.99 2.98 24.00
N GLN A 216 4.23 4.07 23.26
CA GLN A 216 3.28 5.17 23.10
C GLN A 216 2.18 4.86 22.10
N TYR A 217 2.39 3.89 21.18
CA TYR A 217 1.49 3.57 20.06
C TYR A 217 1.00 2.13 20.14
N ALA A 218 0.45 1.70 21.27
CA ALA A 218 -0.07 0.35 21.45
C ALA A 218 -1.44 0.14 20.75
N PHE A 219 -1.49 0.27 19.42
CA PHE A 219 -2.70 0.16 18.59
C PHE A 219 -2.72 -1.07 17.67
N ARG A 220 -1.73 -1.96 17.76
CA ARG A 220 -1.59 -3.14 16.87
C ARG A 220 -2.83 -4.03 16.91
N ASP A 221 -3.42 -4.26 15.74
CA ASP A 221 -4.49 -5.23 15.48
C ASP A 221 -4.21 -5.94 14.15
N GLU A 222 -3.47 -7.05 14.21
CA GLU A 222 -3.08 -7.82 13.03
C GLU A 222 -4.28 -8.50 12.34
N THR A 223 -5.35 -8.78 13.09
CA THR A 223 -6.57 -9.36 12.52
C THR A 223 -7.25 -8.35 11.60
N LEU A 224 -7.39 -7.11 12.07
CA LEU A 224 -7.91 -6.00 11.28
C LEU A 224 -7.03 -5.70 10.06
N GLU A 225 -5.70 -5.72 10.22
CA GLU A 225 -4.77 -5.51 9.11
C GLU A 225 -4.94 -6.53 7.99
N ASN A 226 -5.08 -7.81 8.35
CA ASN A 226 -5.32 -8.87 7.38
C ASN A 226 -6.67 -8.70 6.67
N GLN A 227 -7.71 -8.25 7.40
CA GLN A 227 -9.02 -7.97 6.80
C GLN A 227 -8.94 -6.81 5.79
N VAL A 228 -8.26 -5.71 6.12
CA VAL A 228 -8.09 -4.59 5.19
C VAL A 228 -7.17 -4.95 4.03
N ALA A 229 -6.11 -5.74 4.25
CA ALA A 229 -5.24 -6.24 3.19
C ALA A 229 -6.02 -7.11 2.18
N HIS A 230 -6.88 -8.01 2.67
CA HIS A 230 -7.77 -8.79 1.82
C HIS A 230 -8.73 -7.88 1.05
N ALA A 231 -9.26 -6.83 1.69
CA ALA A 231 -10.13 -5.89 1.03
C ALA A 231 -9.44 -5.11 -0.09
N MET A 232 -8.20 -4.67 0.15
CA MET A 232 -7.38 -3.98 -0.84
C MET A 232 -6.98 -4.88 -2.01
N HIS A 233 -6.71 -6.16 -1.75
CA HIS A 233 -6.47 -7.14 -2.80
C HIS A 233 -7.66 -7.23 -3.76
N ILE A 234 -8.86 -7.29 -3.20
CA ILE A 234 -10.13 -7.30 -3.94
C ILE A 234 -10.32 -6.01 -4.75
N VAL A 235 -10.10 -4.83 -4.16
CA VAL A 235 -10.19 -3.54 -4.89
C VAL A 235 -9.19 -3.48 -6.05
N ARG A 236 -7.95 -3.93 -5.86
CA ARG A 236 -6.93 -3.98 -6.92
C ARG A 236 -7.34 -4.92 -8.05
N ALA A 237 -7.86 -6.10 -7.72
CA ALA A 237 -8.33 -7.07 -8.70
C ALA A 237 -9.45 -6.47 -9.58
N VAL A 238 -10.41 -5.76 -8.98
CA VAL A 238 -11.46 -5.06 -9.75
C VAL A 238 -10.93 -3.92 -10.61
N ARG A 239 -10.01 -3.11 -10.08
CA ARG A 239 -9.39 -2.03 -10.86
C ARG A 239 -8.60 -2.57 -12.05
N SER A 240 -7.87 -3.67 -11.88
CA SER A 240 -7.18 -4.37 -12.96
C SER A 240 -8.18 -4.86 -14.01
N LEU A 241 -9.24 -5.54 -13.57
CA LEU A 241 -10.27 -6.05 -14.49
C LEU A 241 -10.90 -4.92 -15.30
N ARG A 242 -11.26 -3.81 -14.67
CA ARG A 242 -11.79 -2.64 -15.39
C ARG A 242 -10.81 -2.08 -16.41
N SER A 243 -9.52 -2.02 -16.07
CA SER A 243 -8.48 -1.58 -16.97
C SER A 243 -8.35 -2.52 -18.19
N ASP A 244 -8.42 -3.83 -17.96
CA ASP A 244 -8.32 -4.85 -19.03
C ASP A 244 -9.46 -4.72 -20.05
N TYR A 245 -10.66 -4.32 -19.58
CA TYR A 245 -11.83 -4.06 -20.42
C TYR A 245 -11.96 -2.60 -20.91
N GLY A 246 -10.94 -1.76 -20.68
CA GLY A 246 -10.98 -0.35 -21.12
C GLY A 246 -12.06 0.49 -20.44
N LEU A 247 -12.61 0.03 -19.31
CA LEU A 247 -13.67 0.73 -18.57
C LEU A 247 -13.06 1.91 -17.83
N THR A 248 -13.10 3.08 -18.48
CA THR A 248 -12.62 4.33 -17.86
C THR A 248 -13.40 4.65 -16.57
N ALA A 249 -12.82 5.46 -15.68
CA ALA A 249 -13.46 5.87 -14.42
C ALA A 249 -14.83 6.57 -14.62
N LYS A 250 -15.12 7.05 -15.84
CA LYS A 250 -16.39 7.71 -16.19
C LYS A 250 -17.53 6.74 -16.50
N VAL A 251 -17.23 5.50 -16.89
CA VAL A 251 -18.27 4.50 -17.23
C VAL A 251 -18.79 3.88 -15.94
N LYS A 252 -19.96 4.36 -15.51
CA LYS A 252 -20.75 3.73 -14.45
C LYS A 252 -21.24 2.39 -14.98
N THR A 253 -20.85 1.31 -14.31
CA THR A 253 -21.42 -0.02 -14.53
C THR A 253 -22.07 -0.44 -13.21
N GLU A 254 -23.25 -1.03 -13.26
CA GLU A 254 -23.83 -1.74 -12.12
C GLU A 254 -22.91 -2.93 -11.78
N ARG A 255 -22.72 -3.26 -10.50
CA ARG A 255 -21.76 -4.27 -10.07
C ARG A 255 -22.33 -5.15 -8.99
N HIS A 256 -22.19 -6.46 -9.14
CA HIS A 256 -22.67 -7.46 -8.19
C HIS A 256 -21.48 -8.21 -7.57
N TRP A 257 -21.35 -8.13 -6.25
CA TRP A 257 -20.25 -8.75 -5.53
C TRP A 257 -20.74 -10.01 -4.83
N PHE A 258 -19.94 -11.07 -4.83
CA PHE A 258 -20.23 -12.27 -4.05
C PHE A 258 -19.05 -12.55 -3.14
N ALA A 259 -19.12 -12.00 -1.93
CA ALA A 259 -18.12 -12.30 -0.94
C ALA A 259 -18.66 -12.17 0.48
N LYS A 260 -18.24 -13.12 1.32
CA LYS A 260 -18.49 -13.12 2.75
C LYS A 260 -17.52 -12.13 3.41
N LEU A 261 -17.74 -10.83 3.21
CA LEU A 261 -16.85 -9.76 3.67
C LEU A 261 -17.52 -8.89 4.73
N THR A 262 -16.75 -8.55 5.76
CA THR A 262 -17.14 -7.60 6.79
C THR A 262 -17.26 -6.21 6.17
N ILE A 263 -18.50 -5.74 6.04
CA ILE A 263 -19.02 -4.67 5.17
C ILE A 263 -18.36 -3.29 5.37
N SER A 264 -17.73 -3.02 6.51
CA SER A 264 -17.30 -1.66 6.88
C SER A 264 -16.09 -1.08 6.11
N VAL A 265 -15.27 -1.91 5.44
CA VAL A 265 -14.03 -1.43 4.79
C VAL A 265 -14.27 -0.91 3.36
N TYR A 266 -15.35 -1.34 2.70
CA TYR A 266 -15.58 -1.06 1.28
C TYR A 266 -16.28 0.28 1.00
N VAL A 267 -17.08 0.78 1.95
CA VAL A 267 -17.83 2.05 1.80
C VAL A 267 -16.88 3.24 1.60
N ALA A 268 -15.65 3.16 2.10
CA ALA A 268 -14.63 4.18 1.91
C ALA A 268 -14.09 4.26 0.46
N PHE A 269 -14.16 3.18 -0.31
CA PHE A 269 -13.66 3.13 -1.70
C PHE A 269 -14.74 3.36 -2.77
N GLU A 270 -16.01 3.37 -2.37
CA GLU A 270 -17.19 3.62 -3.22
C GLU A 270 -17.10 4.97 -3.96
N ASN A 271 -16.44 6.00 -3.41
CA ASN A 271 -16.35 7.29 -4.08
C ASN A 271 -15.37 7.35 -5.27
N SER A 272 -14.60 6.29 -5.52
CA SER A 272 -13.85 6.15 -6.79
C SER A 272 -14.62 5.35 -7.86
N SER A 273 -15.66 4.63 -7.44
CA SER A 273 -16.60 3.93 -8.31
C SER A 273 -17.73 3.37 -7.46
N GLU A 274 -18.97 3.79 -7.69
CA GLU A 274 -20.17 3.27 -7.02
C GLU A 274 -20.10 1.72 -6.98
N VAL A 275 -19.87 1.17 -5.80
CA VAL A 275 -19.67 -0.27 -5.52
C VAL A 275 -20.84 -0.71 -4.65
N SER A 276 -21.68 -1.62 -5.14
CA SER A 276 -22.80 -2.18 -4.37
C SER A 276 -22.44 -3.56 -3.84
N LEU A 277 -22.21 -3.70 -2.53
CA LEU A 277 -21.93 -5.00 -1.89
C LEU A 277 -23.20 -5.86 -1.80
N LEU A 278 -23.20 -7.06 -2.38
CA LEU A 278 -24.19 -8.10 -2.08
C LEU A 278 -23.55 -9.15 -1.17
N THR A 279 -24.19 -9.46 -0.05
CA THR A 279 -23.78 -10.53 0.85
C THR A 279 -24.17 -11.90 0.27
N ALA A 280 -23.41 -12.94 0.63
CA ALA A 280 -23.51 -14.31 0.10
C ALA A 280 -24.88 -15.00 0.25
N ASP A 281 -25.89 -14.34 0.83
CA ASP A 281 -27.23 -14.89 1.01
C ASP A 281 -28.16 -14.65 -0.21
N LYS A 282 -27.68 -13.98 -1.27
CA LYS A 282 -28.45 -13.69 -2.50
C LYS A 282 -27.76 -14.18 -3.79
N VAL A 283 -27.29 -15.42 -3.82
CA VAL A 283 -26.60 -16.03 -4.97
C VAL A 283 -27.53 -16.27 -6.19
N GLU A 284 -28.85 -16.12 -6.04
CA GLU A 284 -29.82 -16.61 -7.02
C GLU A 284 -30.07 -15.73 -8.27
N GLN A 285 -29.39 -14.60 -8.45
CA GLN A 285 -29.54 -13.76 -9.66
C GLN A 285 -28.18 -13.19 -10.13
N LEU A 286 -27.33 -14.05 -10.70
CA LEU A 286 -26.20 -13.59 -11.51
C LEU A 286 -26.70 -13.28 -12.93
N PRO A 287 -26.49 -12.06 -13.46
CA PRO A 287 -26.75 -11.78 -14.87
C PRO A 287 -25.89 -12.69 -15.77
N SER A 288 -26.48 -13.24 -16.82
CA SER A 288 -25.80 -14.10 -17.82
C SER A 288 -24.57 -13.43 -18.43
N ASP A 289 -24.60 -12.10 -18.52
CA ASP A 289 -23.64 -11.29 -19.28
C ASP A 289 -22.53 -10.74 -18.37
N SER A 290 -22.12 -11.52 -17.35
CA SER A 290 -21.15 -11.09 -16.36
C SER A 290 -19.80 -11.79 -16.44
N VAL A 291 -18.71 -11.00 -16.40
CA VAL A 291 -17.36 -11.51 -16.25
C VAL A 291 -17.14 -11.87 -14.80
N GLN A 292 -16.80 -13.13 -14.56
CA GLN A 292 -16.43 -13.62 -13.24
C GLN A 292 -14.91 -13.56 -13.06
N LEU A 293 -14.48 -12.88 -12.00
CA LEU A 293 -13.09 -12.84 -11.56
C LEU A 293 -12.97 -13.55 -10.22
N VAL A 294 -12.21 -14.64 -10.22
CA VAL A 294 -11.81 -15.34 -9.00
C VAL A 294 -10.64 -14.58 -8.38
N VAL A 295 -10.86 -13.99 -7.20
CA VAL A 295 -9.84 -13.21 -6.49
C VAL A 295 -9.17 -14.01 -5.39
N SER A 296 -9.94 -14.84 -4.69
CA SER A 296 -9.40 -15.78 -3.70
C SER A 296 -10.28 -17.02 -3.64
N ALA A 297 -9.85 -18.03 -2.89
CA ALA A 297 -10.66 -19.22 -2.65
C ALA A 297 -12.03 -18.93 -2.01
N THR A 298 -12.21 -17.75 -1.41
CA THR A 298 -13.44 -17.36 -0.71
C THR A 298 -14.16 -16.16 -1.34
N CYS A 299 -13.62 -15.59 -2.44
CA CYS A 299 -14.14 -14.37 -3.04
C CYS A 299 -14.19 -14.49 -4.57
N MET A 300 -15.39 -14.34 -5.13
CA MET A 300 -15.64 -14.24 -6.55
C MET A 300 -16.33 -12.91 -6.86
N ILE A 301 -15.89 -12.24 -7.91
CA ILE A 301 -16.41 -10.94 -8.31
C ILE A 301 -17.10 -11.12 -9.64
N SER A 302 -18.34 -10.68 -9.76
CA SER A 302 -19.08 -10.68 -11.02
C SER A 302 -19.24 -9.23 -11.49
N LEU A 303 -18.81 -8.96 -12.72
CA LEU A 303 -18.96 -7.66 -13.35
C LEU A 303 -19.84 -7.84 -14.58
N PRO A 304 -21.12 -7.42 -14.54
CA PRO A 304 -21.95 -7.43 -15.74
C PRO A 304 -21.35 -6.46 -16.76
N LEU A 305 -20.95 -7.00 -17.91
CA LEU A 305 -20.34 -6.24 -18.99
C LEU A 305 -21.09 -6.55 -20.30
N GLU A 306 -22.37 -6.20 -20.31
CA GLU A 306 -23.21 -6.31 -21.50
C GLU A 306 -22.56 -5.56 -22.69
N GLY A 307 -22.36 -6.28 -23.80
CA GLY A 307 -21.93 -5.71 -25.08
C GLY A 307 -20.45 -5.30 -25.23
N ILE A 308 -19.60 -5.48 -24.22
CA ILE A 308 -18.17 -5.07 -24.27
C ILE A 308 -17.22 -6.27 -24.32
N ILE A 309 -17.66 -7.44 -23.86
CA ILE A 309 -16.81 -8.63 -23.74
C ILE A 309 -16.66 -9.32 -25.11
N ASN A 310 -15.42 -9.57 -25.53
CA ASN A 310 -15.15 -10.60 -26.54
C ASN A 310 -15.13 -11.96 -25.85
N VAL A 311 -16.28 -12.62 -25.81
CA VAL A 311 -16.48 -13.88 -25.06
C VAL A 311 -15.46 -14.96 -25.46
N PRO A 312 -15.18 -15.22 -26.76
CA PRO A 312 -14.16 -16.19 -27.15
C PRO A 312 -12.76 -15.87 -26.61
N LYS A 313 -12.36 -14.60 -26.61
CA LYS A 313 -11.06 -14.17 -26.07
C LYS A 313 -10.99 -14.37 -24.55
N GLU A 314 -12.10 -14.14 -23.85
CA GLU A 314 -12.14 -14.31 -22.40
C GLU A 314 -12.12 -15.78 -21.99
N ILE A 315 -12.83 -16.64 -22.71
CA ILE A 315 -12.74 -18.10 -22.52
C ILE A 315 -11.29 -18.54 -22.68
N ALA A 316 -10.62 -18.17 -23.78
CA ALA A 316 -9.22 -18.52 -24.00
C ALA A 316 -8.29 -18.05 -22.87
N ARG A 317 -8.53 -16.85 -22.32
CA ARG A 317 -7.76 -16.31 -21.18
C ARG A 317 -8.01 -17.11 -19.89
N LEU A 318 -9.25 -17.47 -19.60
CA LEU A 318 -9.61 -18.26 -18.42
C LEU A 318 -9.10 -19.69 -18.53
N THR A 319 -9.14 -20.30 -19.72
CA THR A 319 -8.57 -21.65 -19.97
C THR A 319 -7.04 -21.65 -19.77
N ASP A 320 -6.31 -20.67 -20.29
CA ASP A 320 -4.85 -20.55 -20.04
C ASP A 320 -4.55 -20.37 -18.53
N LYS A 321 -5.39 -19.63 -17.80
CA LYS A 321 -5.27 -19.50 -16.35
C LYS A 321 -5.57 -20.83 -15.64
N GLU A 322 -6.60 -21.55 -16.06
CA GLU A 322 -6.98 -22.85 -15.52
C GLU A 322 -5.86 -23.87 -15.72
N GLU A 323 -5.29 -23.96 -16.92
CA GLU A 323 -4.16 -24.86 -17.22
C GLU A 323 -2.97 -24.58 -16.30
N LYS A 324 -2.65 -23.30 -16.05
CA LYS A 324 -1.58 -22.91 -15.10
C LYS A 324 -1.88 -23.33 -13.67
N VAL A 325 -3.13 -23.18 -13.22
CA VAL A 325 -3.56 -23.60 -11.87
C VAL A 325 -3.52 -25.14 -11.75
N ILE A 326 -3.97 -25.87 -12.76
CA ILE A 326 -3.91 -27.33 -12.81
C ILE A 326 -2.46 -27.82 -12.80
N ALA A 327 -1.56 -27.19 -13.56
CA ALA A 327 -0.14 -27.52 -13.56
C ALA A 327 0.50 -27.29 -12.16
N GLN A 328 0.09 -26.23 -11.46
CA GLN A 328 0.53 -26.01 -10.07
C GLN A 328 0.00 -27.05 -9.10
N LEU A 329 -1.27 -27.46 -9.25
CA LEU A 329 -1.88 -28.54 -8.47
C LEU A 329 -1.15 -29.86 -8.69
N GLN A 330 -0.91 -30.25 -9.94
CA GLN A 330 -0.18 -31.48 -10.28
C GLN A 330 1.22 -31.50 -9.65
N LYS A 331 1.99 -30.40 -9.79
CA LYS A 331 3.32 -30.28 -9.18
C LYS A 331 3.27 -30.38 -7.65
N LEU A 332 2.24 -29.83 -7.02
CA LEU A 332 2.04 -29.92 -5.58
C LEU A 332 1.67 -31.35 -5.16
N GLU A 333 0.81 -32.04 -5.92
CA GLU A 333 0.42 -33.42 -5.68
C GLU A 333 1.57 -34.40 -5.88
N GLU A 334 2.44 -34.20 -6.88
CA GLU A 334 3.71 -34.94 -7.03
C GLU A 334 4.62 -34.76 -5.81
N THR A 335 4.72 -33.53 -5.30
CA THR A 335 5.52 -33.24 -4.10
C THR A 335 4.97 -33.95 -2.86
N VAL A 336 3.64 -33.91 -2.68
CA VAL A 336 2.93 -34.50 -1.53
C VAL A 336 2.93 -36.05 -1.58
N SER A 337 2.86 -36.63 -2.77
CA SER A 337 2.87 -38.08 -2.99
C SER A 337 4.27 -38.71 -2.94
N SER A 338 5.34 -37.89 -2.97
CA SER A 338 6.70 -38.40 -2.88
C SER A 338 6.96 -39.15 -1.55
N PRO A 339 7.65 -40.31 -1.56
CA PRO A 339 7.91 -41.09 -0.33
C PRO A 339 8.67 -40.31 0.75
N SER A 340 9.45 -39.32 0.33
CA SER A 340 10.24 -38.43 1.20
C SER A 340 9.41 -37.34 1.87
N TYR A 341 8.15 -37.13 1.49
CA TYR A 341 7.31 -36.06 2.02
C TYR A 341 7.09 -36.17 3.53
N ASN A 342 7.12 -37.40 4.07
CA ASN A 342 7.06 -37.66 5.50
C ASN A 342 8.26 -37.13 6.31
N LYS A 343 9.32 -36.65 5.65
CA LYS A 343 10.47 -35.96 6.28
C LYS A 343 10.35 -34.44 6.26
N VAL A 344 9.40 -33.88 5.51
CA VAL A 344 9.20 -32.43 5.41
C VAL A 344 8.67 -31.88 6.74
N PRO A 345 9.16 -30.74 7.25
CA PRO A 345 8.64 -30.14 8.47
C PRO A 345 7.12 -29.93 8.47
N LEU A 346 6.47 -30.13 9.62
CA LEU A 346 5.00 -30.01 9.77
C LEU A 346 4.46 -28.66 9.28
N GLY A 347 5.15 -27.56 9.57
CA GLY A 347 4.75 -26.22 9.11
C GLY A 347 4.68 -26.12 7.58
N ILE A 348 5.62 -26.73 6.85
CA ILE A 348 5.61 -26.74 5.39
C ILE A 348 4.46 -27.64 4.88
N ARG A 349 4.19 -28.76 5.55
CA ARG A 349 3.06 -29.62 5.17
C ARG A 349 1.71 -28.92 5.33
N ASN A 350 1.53 -28.18 6.41
CA ASN A 350 0.32 -27.38 6.64
C ASN A 350 0.18 -26.31 5.55
N ASN A 351 1.25 -25.55 5.26
CA ASN A 351 1.25 -24.56 4.18
C ASN A 351 0.91 -25.18 2.81
N ASN A 352 1.42 -26.38 2.52
CA ASN A 352 1.10 -27.09 1.28
C ASN A 352 -0.36 -27.56 1.25
N ALA A 353 -0.92 -28.03 2.38
CA ALA A 353 -2.32 -28.43 2.47
C ALA A 353 -3.26 -27.22 2.26
N GLU A 354 -2.95 -26.09 2.89
CA GLU A 354 -3.67 -24.82 2.69
C GLU A 354 -3.57 -24.37 1.22
N LYS A 355 -2.36 -24.35 0.66
CA LYS A 355 -2.14 -24.00 -0.75
C LYS A 355 -2.94 -24.90 -1.70
N ARG A 356 -3.01 -26.21 -1.42
CA ARG A 356 -3.80 -27.15 -2.22
C ARG A 356 -5.29 -26.81 -2.16
N ALA A 357 -5.83 -26.56 -0.96
CA ALA A 357 -7.22 -26.17 -0.79
C ALA A 357 -7.56 -24.87 -1.55
N LEU A 358 -6.67 -23.88 -1.50
CA LEU A 358 -6.82 -22.62 -2.23
C LEU A 358 -6.85 -22.82 -3.74
N LEU A 359 -5.91 -23.60 -4.28
CA LEU A 359 -5.81 -23.87 -5.72
C LEU A 359 -6.99 -24.71 -6.24
N LEU A 360 -7.50 -25.66 -5.46
CA LEU A 360 -8.70 -26.43 -5.80
C LEU A 360 -9.94 -25.54 -5.89
N ALA A 361 -10.12 -24.64 -4.92
CA ALA A 361 -11.20 -23.66 -4.94
C ALA A 361 -11.07 -22.71 -6.14
N GLU A 362 -9.86 -22.24 -6.46
CA GLU A 362 -9.61 -21.40 -7.63
C GLU A 362 -9.94 -22.14 -8.93
N SER A 363 -9.50 -23.39 -9.09
CA SER A 363 -9.81 -24.21 -10.27
C SER A 363 -11.32 -24.43 -10.43
N LYS A 364 -12.04 -24.70 -9.33
CA LYS A 364 -13.49 -24.85 -9.36
C LYS A 364 -14.18 -23.58 -9.87
N HIS A 365 -13.82 -22.42 -9.33
CA HIS A 365 -14.42 -21.16 -9.75
C HIS A 365 -14.05 -20.80 -11.21
N LEU A 366 -12.84 -21.13 -11.68
CA LEU A 366 -12.46 -20.92 -13.08
C LEU A 366 -13.32 -21.77 -14.02
N LYS A 367 -13.59 -23.03 -13.68
CA LYS A 367 -14.49 -23.89 -14.46
C LYS A 367 -15.92 -23.35 -14.49
N GLU A 368 -16.44 -22.92 -13.34
CA GLU A 368 -17.77 -22.31 -13.26
C GLU A 368 -17.87 -21.05 -14.12
N ALA A 369 -16.82 -20.21 -14.13
CA ALA A 369 -16.74 -19.02 -14.97
C ALA A 369 -16.67 -19.35 -16.47
N ILE A 370 -15.89 -20.37 -16.87
CA ILE A 370 -15.81 -20.82 -18.27
C ILE A 370 -17.17 -21.34 -18.73
N ILE A 371 -17.82 -22.21 -17.94
CA ILE A 371 -19.15 -22.76 -18.26
C ILE A 371 -20.19 -21.65 -18.37
N ALA A 372 -20.15 -20.64 -17.49
CA ALA A 372 -21.06 -19.50 -17.57
C ALA A 372 -20.92 -18.71 -18.88
N LEU A 373 -19.68 -18.49 -19.35
CA LEU A 373 -19.40 -17.82 -20.61
C LEU A 373 -19.73 -18.68 -21.83
N GLU A 374 -19.47 -20.00 -21.78
CA GLU A 374 -19.87 -20.93 -22.85
C GLU A 374 -21.40 -20.96 -23.02
N ASN A 375 -22.15 -20.94 -21.92
CA ASN A 375 -23.60 -20.87 -21.96
C ASN A 375 -24.13 -19.53 -22.51
N SER A 376 -23.34 -18.44 -22.45
CA SER A 376 -23.72 -17.15 -23.05
C SER A 376 -23.50 -17.09 -24.57
N LEU A 377 -22.70 -18.03 -25.12
CA LEU A 377 -22.47 -18.18 -26.56
C LEU A 377 -23.49 -19.09 -27.24
N ALA A 378 -24.17 -19.94 -26.46
CA ALA A 378 -25.19 -20.88 -26.92
C ALA A 378 -26.56 -20.20 -27.01
#